data_AF-A0A3P8R8H7-F1
#
_entry.id   AF-A0A3P8R8H7-F1
#
_cell.length_a   1.000
_cell.length_b   1.000
_cell.length_c   1.000
_cell.angle_alpha   90.00
_cell.angle_beta   90.00
_cell.angle_gamma   90.00
#
_symmetry.space_group_name_H-M   'P 1'
#
loop_
_entity.id
_entity.type
_entity.pdbx_description
1 polymer ?
#
loop_
_entity_poly.entity_id
_entity_poly.type
_entity_poly.pdbx_seq_one_letter_code
_entity_poly.pdbx_strand_id
1 'polypeptide(L)'
;MQWRRRHCCPIKMTWTVKRSLFRTHVAGLVSLALLFAVFLFFSHQDWLPGHSGPRENPLAYTVRGLRSPKGEANQSNSLRGLWRETGNVAPKPLLNLSSQQGEGAAGEAAVVGGGGGGGARMGVMGLGDSMSTNNTLEKEMGVGGRLSAQPYRYILNEPFKCRDSTPFLILLIAAEPGQANARNAIRQTWGNESVAMGLGFVCLFLLGTGKSSDTLLQSRIEEESRVYHDIIQQDYQDTYYNLTIKTLMGMNWVATYCPHASYVMKTDSDMFVNTEYLIQKLLKPEMPPRQRYFTGYLMRGYAPNRNKDSKWYMPPEVYPSERYPIFCSGTGYVFSGDMAELIYQASLSIRRLHLEDVYVGICLAKLRIEPAPPPNEFLFNHWRVSYSSCKYSHLITSHQFQPNELIKYWNHLQSNKHNACINMAKEKSGRHRHRKFHGERPP
;
A
#
# COMPACT_ATOMS: atom_id res chain seq x y z
N MET A 1 -18.31 -36.68 -79.72
CA MET A 1 -18.40 -35.24 -80.03
C MET A 1 -17.08 -34.57 -79.65
N GLN A 2 -16.59 -33.68 -80.52
CA GLN A 2 -15.19 -33.22 -80.59
C GLN A 2 -14.71 -32.35 -79.42
N TRP A 3 -13.43 -32.52 -79.11
CA TRP A 3 -12.58 -31.65 -78.30
C TRP A 3 -12.36 -30.28 -78.96
N ARG A 4 -12.40 -29.18 -78.18
CA ARG A 4 -11.66 -27.94 -78.47
C ARG A 4 -11.08 -27.34 -77.18
N ARG A 5 -9.76 -27.20 -77.17
CA ARG A 5 -8.96 -26.47 -76.15
C ARG A 5 -9.14 -24.95 -76.34
N ARG A 6 -9.18 -24.19 -75.23
CA ARG A 6 -8.99 -22.72 -75.22
C ARG A 6 -7.70 -22.40 -74.48
N HIS A 7 -6.83 -21.61 -75.11
CA HIS A 7 -5.67 -20.97 -74.51
C HIS A 7 -6.09 -19.66 -73.81
N CYS A 8 -5.54 -19.37 -72.63
CA CYS A 8 -5.64 -18.08 -71.94
C CYS A 8 -4.32 -17.30 -72.06
N CYS A 9 -4.40 -16.02 -72.41
CA CYS A 9 -3.28 -15.07 -72.50
C CYS A 9 -2.69 -14.68 -71.12
N PRO A 10 -1.39 -14.36 -71.04
CA PRO A 10 -0.81 -13.72 -69.86
C PRO A 10 -1.00 -12.19 -69.90
N ILE A 11 -1.44 -11.61 -68.78
CA ILE A 11 -1.61 -10.17 -68.60
C ILE A 11 -0.22 -9.51 -68.50
N LYS A 12 0.15 -8.68 -69.47
CA LYS A 12 1.34 -7.82 -69.42
C LYS A 12 1.05 -6.57 -68.57
N MET A 13 1.78 -6.45 -67.46
CA MET A 13 1.75 -5.29 -66.55
C MET A 13 2.38 -4.06 -67.23
N THR A 14 1.64 -2.95 -67.31
CA THR A 14 2.07 -1.73 -68.01
C THR A 14 3.14 -0.94 -67.23
N TRP A 15 3.99 -0.22 -67.95
CA TRP A 15 5.18 0.49 -67.45
C TRP A 15 4.85 1.54 -66.37
N THR A 16 3.64 2.10 -66.39
CA THR A 16 3.11 3.05 -65.41
C THR A 16 2.88 2.42 -64.03
N VAL A 17 2.44 1.16 -63.96
CA VAL A 17 2.23 0.45 -62.68
C VAL A 17 3.56 0.11 -62.02
N LYS A 18 4.58 -0.27 -62.81
CA LYS A 18 5.94 -0.51 -62.30
C LYS A 18 6.58 0.76 -61.73
N ARG A 19 6.36 1.92 -62.35
CA ARG A 19 6.87 3.22 -61.87
C ARG A 19 6.18 3.70 -60.60
N SER A 20 4.89 3.40 -60.44
CA SER A 20 4.14 3.70 -59.21
C SER A 20 4.61 2.85 -58.03
N LEU A 21 4.76 1.54 -58.22
CA LEU A 21 5.32 0.62 -57.22
C LEU A 21 6.75 1.00 -56.84
N PHE A 22 7.59 1.38 -57.80
CA PHE A 22 8.96 1.82 -57.50
C PHE A 22 8.98 3.11 -56.66
N ARG A 23 8.08 4.07 -56.92
CA ARG A 23 7.97 5.30 -56.12
C ARG A 23 7.49 5.04 -54.69
N THR A 24 6.55 4.12 -54.48
CA THR A 24 6.09 3.76 -53.13
C THR A 24 7.14 3.00 -52.34
N HIS A 25 7.91 2.12 -52.99
CA HIS A 25 9.04 1.43 -52.35
C HIS A 25 10.20 2.37 -52.02
N VAL A 26 10.53 3.33 -52.89
CA VAL A 26 11.57 4.35 -52.61
C VAL A 26 11.13 5.29 -51.49
N ALA A 27 9.87 5.74 -51.49
CA ALA A 27 9.34 6.56 -50.40
C ALA A 27 9.33 5.80 -49.06
N GLY A 28 8.99 4.51 -49.07
CA GLY A 28 9.06 3.64 -47.90
C GLY A 28 10.49 3.47 -47.37
N LEU A 29 11.47 3.27 -48.25
CA LEU A 29 12.89 3.16 -47.89
C LEU A 29 13.45 4.46 -47.31
N VAL A 30 13.10 5.61 -47.89
CA VAL A 30 13.49 6.93 -47.36
C VAL A 30 12.87 7.18 -45.98
N SER A 31 11.61 6.79 -45.78
CA SER A 31 10.94 6.92 -44.49
C SER A 31 11.57 6.02 -43.42
N LEU A 32 11.96 4.79 -43.78
CA LEU A 32 12.68 3.88 -42.89
C LEU A 32 14.09 4.41 -42.54
N ALA A 33 14.80 4.98 -43.51
CA ALA A 33 16.11 5.58 -43.29
C ALA A 33 16.03 6.81 -42.37
N LEU A 34 14.98 7.63 -42.49
CA LEU A 34 14.74 8.77 -41.60
C LEU A 34 14.39 8.31 -40.18
N LEU A 35 13.54 7.29 -40.01
CA LEU A 35 13.25 6.71 -38.71
C LEU A 35 14.48 6.09 -38.04
N PHE A 36 15.34 5.44 -38.83
CA PHE A 36 16.60 4.89 -38.34
C PHE A 36 17.60 6.00 -37.96
N ALA A 37 17.68 7.09 -38.73
CA ALA A 37 18.51 8.24 -38.38
C ALA A 37 18.02 8.96 -37.11
N VAL A 38 16.70 9.08 -36.93
CA VAL A 38 16.09 9.61 -35.70
C VAL A 38 16.37 8.68 -34.51
N PHE A 39 16.26 7.36 -34.70
CA PHE A 39 16.61 6.38 -33.67
C PHE A 39 18.09 6.49 -33.28
N LEU A 40 19.01 6.58 -34.25
CA LEU A 40 20.44 6.80 -33.98
C LEU A 40 20.69 8.14 -33.28
N PHE A 41 19.99 9.21 -33.64
CA PHE A 41 20.10 10.50 -32.99
C PHE A 41 19.66 10.45 -31.51
N PHE A 42 18.55 9.77 -31.20
CA PHE A 42 18.12 9.54 -29.81
C PHE A 42 19.03 8.54 -29.07
N SER A 43 19.64 7.59 -29.77
CA SER A 43 20.60 6.64 -29.20
C SER A 43 21.96 7.29 -28.90
N HIS A 44 22.34 8.32 -29.67
CA HIS A 44 23.60 9.06 -29.46
C HIS A 44 23.49 10.24 -28.48
N GLN A 45 22.28 10.67 -28.11
CA GLN A 45 22.09 11.66 -27.05
C GLN A 45 22.46 11.14 -25.64
N ASP A 46 22.68 9.82 -25.48
CA ASP A 46 23.24 9.23 -24.25
C ASP A 46 24.77 9.43 -24.12
N TRP A 47 25.43 10.10 -25.08
CA TRP A 47 26.89 10.32 -25.09
C TRP A 47 27.28 11.78 -25.35
N LEU A 48 26.65 12.72 -24.63
CA LEU A 48 27.17 14.07 -24.41
C LEU A 48 27.21 14.37 -22.90
N PRO A 49 28.36 14.77 -22.33
CA PRO A 49 28.45 15.07 -20.92
C PRO A 49 27.82 16.45 -20.65
N GLY A 50 26.71 16.44 -19.91
CA GLY A 50 26.18 17.65 -19.25
C GLY A 50 24.77 18.05 -19.65
N HIS A 51 23.76 17.36 -19.11
CA HIS A 51 22.49 17.95 -18.66
C HIS A 51 21.75 16.97 -17.76
N SER A 52 21.54 17.37 -16.50
CA SER A 52 20.83 16.60 -15.47
C SER A 52 19.33 16.91 -15.49
N GLY A 53 18.55 16.02 -16.13
CA GLY A 53 17.08 15.93 -16.02
C GLY A 53 16.66 14.54 -15.49
N PRO A 54 15.46 14.39 -14.91
CA PRO A 54 15.12 13.24 -14.07
C PRO A 54 14.88 11.98 -14.91
N ARG A 55 15.66 10.94 -14.59
CA ARG A 55 15.61 9.63 -15.25
C ARG A 55 14.52 8.78 -14.60
N GLU A 56 13.38 8.64 -15.28
CA GLU A 56 12.42 7.57 -15.00
C GLU A 56 13.02 6.25 -15.49
N ASN A 57 13.22 5.29 -14.59
CA ASN A 57 13.55 3.91 -14.94
C ASN A 57 12.42 2.97 -14.50
N PRO A 58 11.68 2.35 -15.44
CA PRO A 58 10.80 1.23 -15.15
C PRO A 58 11.64 -0.05 -15.10
N LEU A 59 11.98 -0.54 -13.90
CA LEU A 59 12.61 -1.85 -13.75
C LEU A 59 11.55 -2.94 -13.63
N ALA A 60 11.38 -3.67 -14.73
CA ALA A 60 10.63 -4.92 -14.80
C ALA A 60 11.38 -6.03 -14.03
N TYR A 61 10.70 -6.68 -13.10
CA TYR A 61 11.24 -7.85 -12.39
C TYR A 61 11.12 -9.10 -13.26
N THR A 62 12.28 -9.70 -13.58
CA THR A 62 12.37 -11.09 -14.00
C THR A 62 12.44 -11.98 -12.76
N VAL A 63 11.47 -12.88 -12.62
CA VAL A 63 11.47 -13.93 -11.60
C VAL A 63 12.54 -14.96 -11.98
N ARG A 64 13.69 -14.94 -11.30
CA ARG A 64 14.61 -16.08 -11.30
C ARG A 64 14.27 -16.97 -10.10
N GLY A 65 13.71 -18.13 -10.41
CA GLY A 65 13.36 -19.15 -9.44
C GLY A 65 14.59 -19.71 -8.72
N LEU A 66 14.49 -19.83 -7.40
CA LEU A 66 15.34 -20.73 -6.65
C LEU A 66 14.84 -22.17 -6.85
N ARG A 67 15.71 -23.00 -7.45
CA ARG A 67 15.65 -24.46 -7.39
C ARG A 67 15.74 -24.89 -5.92
N SER A 68 14.81 -25.73 -5.50
CA SER A 68 14.94 -26.59 -4.32
C SER A 68 15.28 -28.01 -4.81
N PRO A 69 16.23 -28.74 -4.20
CA PRO A 69 16.58 -30.09 -4.63
C PRO A 69 15.55 -31.11 -4.09
N LYS A 70 14.98 -31.91 -5.00
CA LYS A 70 14.39 -33.25 -4.72
C LYS A 70 15.55 -34.26 -4.70
N GLY A 71 15.55 -35.39 -3.99
CA GLY A 71 14.60 -36.10 -3.13
C GLY A 71 15.42 -36.89 -2.08
N GLU A 72 14.83 -37.65 -1.16
CA GLU A 72 14.15 -38.90 -1.44
C GLU A 72 12.90 -39.12 -0.58
N ALA A 73 11.99 -39.92 -1.13
CA ALA A 73 10.71 -40.30 -0.57
C ALA A 73 10.82 -41.52 0.35
N ASN A 74 9.89 -41.62 1.32
CA ASN A 74 9.10 -42.83 1.53
C ASN A 74 7.84 -42.56 2.40
N GLN A 75 6.69 -42.96 1.84
CA GLN A 75 5.48 -43.59 2.41
C GLN A 75 5.01 -43.13 3.82
N SER A 76 3.74 -42.78 4.10
CA SER A 76 2.48 -43.47 3.76
C SER A 76 1.27 -42.66 4.30
N ASN A 77 0.09 -42.93 3.69
CA ASN A 77 -1.30 -42.88 4.21
C ASN A 77 -1.83 -41.57 4.85
N SER A 78 -2.79 -40.91 4.18
CA SER A 78 -4.24 -41.02 4.43
C SER A 78 -4.67 -40.53 5.82
N LEU A 79 -5.40 -39.41 5.87
CA LEU A 79 -6.74 -39.33 6.47
C LEU A 79 -7.37 -37.95 6.20
N ARG A 80 -8.46 -37.98 5.43
CA ARG A 80 -9.50 -36.95 5.45
C ARG A 80 -10.28 -37.09 6.75
N GLY A 81 -10.68 -35.96 7.32
CA GLY A 81 -11.98 -35.85 7.98
C GLY A 81 -11.97 -35.28 9.40
N LEU A 82 -13.05 -34.53 9.64
CA LEU A 82 -13.62 -34.14 10.92
C LEU A 82 -12.86 -33.10 11.74
N TRP A 83 -13.45 -31.92 11.88
CA TRP A 83 -14.09 -31.52 13.14
C TRP A 83 -15.39 -30.75 12.84
N ARG A 84 -16.48 -31.25 13.42
CA ARG A 84 -17.81 -30.68 13.44
C ARG A 84 -18.05 -30.15 14.87
N GLU A 85 -18.91 -29.15 14.95
CA GLU A 85 -19.49 -28.46 16.12
C GLU A 85 -19.75 -29.27 17.40
N THR A 86 -19.57 -28.59 18.53
CA THR A 86 -20.43 -28.57 19.74
C THR A 86 -20.06 -27.24 20.46
N GLY A 87 -20.91 -26.46 21.12
CA GLY A 87 -22.21 -26.67 21.75
C GLY A 87 -22.16 -25.98 23.13
N ASN A 88 -23.07 -25.05 23.38
CA ASN A 88 -23.24 -24.19 24.57
C ASN A 88 -22.97 -24.83 25.95
N VAL A 89 -22.34 -24.07 26.87
CA VAL A 89 -22.68 -24.04 28.31
C VAL A 89 -22.33 -22.65 28.89
N ALA A 90 -23.27 -22.03 29.61
CA ALA A 90 -23.07 -20.87 30.48
C ALA A 90 -22.97 -21.30 31.95
N PRO A 91 -22.39 -20.47 32.83
CA PRO A 91 -23.13 -20.12 34.06
C PRO A 91 -23.08 -18.63 34.44
N LYS A 92 -24.08 -18.23 35.23
CA LYS A 92 -24.40 -16.89 35.79
C LYS A 92 -23.69 -16.63 37.16
N PRO A 93 -23.78 -15.41 37.73
CA PRO A 93 -22.77 -14.80 38.62
C PRO A 93 -23.16 -14.73 40.12
N LEU A 94 -22.20 -14.33 40.97
CA LEU A 94 -22.38 -13.76 42.33
C LEU A 94 -21.15 -12.84 42.60
N LEU A 95 -21.25 -11.53 42.84
CA LEU A 95 -21.80 -10.71 43.95
C LEU A 95 -20.64 -9.94 44.65
N ASN A 96 -20.90 -8.65 44.91
CA ASN A 96 -20.04 -7.65 45.53
C ASN A 96 -19.62 -7.99 46.98
N LEU A 97 -18.45 -7.49 47.40
CA LEU A 97 -18.29 -6.91 48.74
C LEU A 97 -17.23 -5.80 48.75
N SER A 98 -17.56 -4.74 49.48
CA SER A 98 -16.90 -3.44 49.60
C SER A 98 -15.78 -3.41 50.66
N SER A 99 -14.89 -2.42 50.48
CA SER A 99 -14.20 -1.59 51.50
C SER A 99 -13.38 -2.25 52.63
N GLN A 100 -12.07 -1.92 52.69
CA GLN A 100 -11.49 -1.20 53.83
C GLN A 100 -10.04 -0.72 53.55
N GLN A 101 -9.70 0.43 54.14
CA GLN A 101 -8.42 1.13 54.15
C GLN A 101 -7.35 0.41 54.99
N GLY A 102 -6.07 0.71 54.75
CA GLY A 102 -4.96 0.40 55.66
C GLY A 102 -3.59 0.69 55.06
N GLU A 103 -2.84 1.56 55.72
CA GLU A 103 -1.53 2.15 55.38
C GLU A 103 -0.35 1.16 55.46
N GLY A 104 0.80 1.55 54.88
CA GLY A 104 2.10 1.30 55.54
C GLY A 104 3.19 0.52 54.79
N ALA A 105 4.19 1.29 54.32
CA ALA A 105 5.64 1.05 54.40
C ALA A 105 6.35 -0.12 53.66
N ALA A 106 7.25 0.31 52.77
CA ALA A 106 8.61 -0.15 52.45
C ALA A 106 9.13 -1.53 52.95
N GLY A 107 9.74 -2.26 52.01
CA GLY A 107 10.67 -3.36 52.29
C GLY A 107 11.31 -3.91 51.01
N GLU A 108 12.56 -3.51 50.73
CA GLU A 108 13.47 -4.21 49.81
C GLU A 108 13.93 -5.55 50.42
N ALA A 109 13.95 -6.62 49.61
CA ALA A 109 15.04 -7.62 49.60
C ALA A 109 14.85 -8.70 48.50
N ALA A 110 15.83 -8.75 47.61
CA ALA A 110 16.54 -9.91 47.04
C ALA A 110 15.81 -11.23 46.64
N VAL A 111 15.79 -11.46 45.32
CA VAL A 111 16.38 -12.61 44.57
C VAL A 111 16.29 -14.02 45.18
N VAL A 112 15.55 -14.92 44.52
CA VAL A 112 15.98 -16.30 44.13
C VAL A 112 15.27 -16.69 42.81
N GLY A 113 16.03 -17.22 41.86
CA GLY A 113 15.57 -17.62 40.53
C GLY A 113 14.97 -19.03 40.45
N GLY A 114 14.23 -19.27 39.38
CA GLY A 114 13.75 -20.58 38.94
C GLY A 114 13.28 -20.48 37.49
N GLY A 115 14.00 -21.15 36.59
CA GLY A 115 13.83 -21.04 35.14
C GLY A 115 12.59 -21.76 34.59
N GLY A 116 12.09 -21.25 33.47
CA GLY A 116 11.05 -21.87 32.66
C GLY A 116 11.07 -21.25 31.27
N GLY A 117 11.36 -22.06 30.25
CA GLY A 117 11.63 -21.64 28.88
C GLY A 117 10.45 -20.91 28.23
N GLY A 118 10.75 -19.79 27.58
CA GLY A 118 9.83 -19.02 26.77
C GLY A 118 10.56 -18.50 25.53
N GLY A 119 9.96 -18.72 24.36
CA GLY A 119 10.53 -18.40 23.06
C GLY A 119 11.10 -16.98 22.98
N ALA A 120 12.22 -16.85 22.28
CA ALA A 120 12.97 -15.60 22.11
C ALA A 120 12.07 -14.47 21.61
N ARG A 121 11.61 -13.64 22.56
CA ARG A 121 11.01 -12.33 22.28
C ARG A 121 12.16 -11.40 21.88
N MET A 122 12.22 -11.06 20.60
CA MET A 122 13.14 -10.03 20.09
C MET A 122 12.69 -8.66 20.62
N GLY A 123 13.25 -8.26 21.77
CA GLY A 123 13.20 -6.87 22.21
C GLY A 123 14.04 -6.01 21.27
N VAL A 124 13.51 -4.86 20.85
CA VAL A 124 14.25 -3.86 20.10
C VAL A 124 15.26 -3.20 21.06
N MET A 125 16.41 -3.84 21.27
CA MET A 125 17.54 -3.26 21.97
C MET A 125 18.31 -2.35 21.00
N GLY A 126 18.57 -1.09 21.38
CA GLY A 126 19.56 -0.24 20.70
C GLY A 126 19.08 1.05 20.04
N LEU A 127 17.83 1.50 20.24
CA LEU A 127 17.38 2.83 19.78
C LEU A 127 17.55 3.95 20.84
N GLY A 128 18.32 3.68 21.91
CA GLY A 128 18.72 4.68 22.90
C GLY A 128 19.87 5.57 22.40
N ASP A 129 19.95 6.80 22.89
CA ASP A 129 20.81 7.85 22.35
C ASP A 129 22.30 7.46 22.32
N SER A 130 22.79 7.18 21.12
CA SER A 130 24.17 7.48 20.74
C SER A 130 24.20 8.93 20.25
N MET A 131 24.77 9.82 21.06
CA MET A 131 25.07 11.21 20.70
C MET A 131 26.48 11.28 20.10
N SER A 132 26.55 11.21 18.77
CA SER A 132 27.67 11.60 17.89
C SER A 132 27.24 11.26 16.46
N THR A 133 27.34 12.06 15.39
CA THR A 133 27.97 13.35 15.07
C THR A 133 27.48 13.70 13.66
N ASN A 134 27.38 15.00 13.35
CA ASN A 134 27.19 15.61 12.03
C ASN A 134 27.47 14.70 10.80
N ASN A 135 26.46 13.95 10.37
CA ASN A 135 26.44 13.32 9.06
C ASN A 135 25.41 14.06 8.21
N THR A 136 25.87 14.78 7.19
CA THR A 136 25.01 15.46 6.20
C THR A 136 23.99 14.50 5.59
N LEU A 137 24.37 13.24 5.37
CA LEU A 137 23.51 12.18 4.86
C LEU A 137 22.34 11.85 5.79
N GLU A 138 22.55 11.80 7.12
CA GLU A 138 21.47 11.51 8.08
C GLU A 138 20.44 12.64 8.10
N LYS A 139 20.91 13.89 8.04
CA LYS A 139 20.06 15.09 7.96
C LYS A 139 19.26 15.13 6.65
N GLU A 140 19.88 14.76 5.53
CA GLU A 140 19.23 14.66 4.21
C GLU A 140 18.19 13.54 4.14
N MET A 141 18.46 12.40 4.78
CA MET A 141 17.53 11.26 4.85
C MET A 141 16.40 11.45 5.85
N GLY A 142 16.25 12.63 6.47
CA GLY A 142 15.26 12.83 7.52
C GLY A 142 15.47 11.87 8.71
N VAL A 143 16.70 11.45 8.96
CA VAL A 143 17.05 10.70 10.16
C VAL A 143 17.52 11.72 11.19
N GLY A 144 16.92 11.72 12.37
CA GLY A 144 17.19 12.74 13.38
C GLY A 144 16.82 12.29 14.78
N GLY A 145 17.12 13.16 15.76
CA GLY A 145 16.80 12.94 17.17
C GLY A 145 15.32 12.66 17.43
N ARG A 146 14.99 12.42 18.71
CA ARG A 146 13.59 12.20 19.12
C ARG A 146 12.72 13.36 18.65
N LEU A 147 11.52 13.05 18.16
CA LEU A 147 10.55 14.09 17.82
C LEU A 147 10.11 14.80 19.09
N SER A 148 10.12 16.14 19.08
CA SER A 148 9.40 16.89 20.12
C SER A 148 7.90 16.65 19.96
N ALA A 149 7.15 16.79 21.05
CA ALA A 149 5.70 16.86 20.94
C ALA A 149 5.34 18.04 20.01
N GLN A 150 4.56 17.77 18.95
CA GLN A 150 4.14 18.74 17.92
C GLN A 150 5.27 19.59 17.31
N PRO A 151 6.18 19.01 16.51
CA PRO A 151 7.33 19.72 15.97
C PRO A 151 7.00 20.72 14.84
N TYR A 152 5.80 20.62 14.24
CA TYR A 152 5.39 21.43 13.09
C TYR A 152 4.00 22.02 13.32
N ARG A 153 3.82 23.26 12.88
CA ARG A 153 2.53 23.98 12.93
C ARG A 153 1.62 23.51 11.80
N TYR A 154 0.34 23.34 12.08
CA TYR A 154 -0.67 23.15 11.03
C TYR A 154 -0.90 24.45 10.24
N ILE A 155 -0.84 24.35 8.92
CA ILE A 155 -1.24 25.38 7.97
C ILE A 155 -2.74 25.23 7.65
N LEU A 156 -3.16 23.99 7.41
CA LEU A 156 -4.56 23.56 7.22
C LEU A 156 -4.84 22.42 8.20
N ASN A 157 -5.95 22.49 8.94
CA ASN A 157 -6.15 21.61 10.10
C ASN A 157 -7.55 20.99 10.24
N GLU A 158 -8.60 21.52 9.61
CA GLU A 158 -9.96 20.95 9.68
C GLU A 158 -10.44 20.50 11.10
N PRO A 159 -10.23 21.28 12.17
CA PRO A 159 -10.35 20.80 13.56
C PRO A 159 -11.78 20.40 13.99
N PHE A 160 -12.78 20.70 13.17
CA PHE A 160 -14.19 20.50 13.49
C PHE A 160 -14.80 19.29 12.77
N LYS A 161 -14.02 18.56 11.95
CA LYS A 161 -14.51 17.45 11.12
C LYS A 161 -15.21 16.33 11.91
N CYS A 162 -14.81 16.09 13.16
CA CYS A 162 -15.41 15.09 14.07
C CYS A 162 -16.13 15.69 15.28
N ARG A 163 -16.44 17.00 15.27
CA ARG A 163 -17.08 17.65 16.43
C ARG A 163 -18.48 17.09 16.69
N ASP A 164 -19.27 16.96 15.63
CA ASP A 164 -20.70 16.61 15.72
C ASP A 164 -20.99 15.15 15.33
N SER A 165 -19.95 14.37 15.00
CA SER A 165 -20.10 12.97 14.61
C SER A 165 -18.89 12.14 15.04
N THR A 166 -19.15 10.88 15.40
CA THR A 166 -18.09 9.90 15.66
C THR A 166 -17.94 9.01 14.43
N PRO A 167 -16.88 9.18 13.63
CA PRO A 167 -16.72 8.37 12.44
C PRO A 167 -16.41 6.91 12.79
N PHE A 168 -17.03 5.99 12.07
CA PHE A 168 -16.67 4.58 12.10
C PHE A 168 -15.30 4.35 11.44
N LEU A 169 -15.02 5.03 10.33
CA LEU A 169 -13.75 4.90 9.61
C LEU A 169 -13.20 6.28 9.22
N ILE A 170 -11.93 6.51 9.53
CA ILE A 170 -11.14 7.63 9.02
C ILE A 170 -10.12 7.10 8.00
N LEU A 171 -10.10 7.67 6.80
CA LEU A 171 -9.05 7.45 5.80
C LEU A 171 -8.02 8.56 5.90
N LEU A 172 -6.78 8.20 6.22
CA LEU A 172 -5.61 9.06 6.21
C LEU A 172 -4.80 8.76 4.94
N ILE A 173 -4.86 9.66 3.97
CA ILE A 173 -4.29 9.43 2.64
C ILE A 173 -3.04 10.29 2.47
N ALA A 174 -1.87 9.65 2.44
CA ALA A 174 -0.63 10.34 2.12
C ALA A 174 -0.63 10.71 0.63
N ALA A 175 -0.62 12.00 0.33
CA ALA A 175 -0.52 12.54 -1.02
C ALA A 175 0.60 13.59 -1.09
N GLU A 176 1.17 13.81 -2.27
CA GLU A 176 2.07 14.95 -2.47
C GLU A 176 1.26 16.22 -2.78
N PRO A 177 1.81 17.43 -2.48
CA PRO A 177 1.09 18.68 -2.65
C PRO A 177 0.56 18.87 -4.09
N GLY A 178 1.39 18.52 -5.09
CA GLY A 178 1.07 18.63 -6.52
C GLY A 178 0.05 17.60 -7.06
N GLN A 179 -0.35 16.59 -6.29
CA GLN A 179 -1.20 15.49 -6.76
C GLN A 179 -2.71 15.79 -6.67
N ALA A 180 -3.14 16.96 -7.12
CA ALA A 180 -4.55 17.36 -7.11
C ALA A 180 -5.46 16.37 -7.90
N ASN A 181 -4.97 15.85 -9.04
CA ASN A 181 -5.72 14.86 -9.83
C ASN A 181 -5.93 13.54 -9.09
N ALA A 182 -4.94 13.09 -8.31
CA ALA A 182 -5.07 11.87 -7.51
C ALA A 182 -6.10 12.06 -6.39
N ARG A 183 -6.01 13.18 -5.65
CA ARG A 183 -7.01 13.54 -4.63
C ARG A 183 -8.42 13.58 -5.19
N ASN A 184 -8.61 14.26 -6.33
CA ASN A 184 -9.90 14.36 -6.99
C ASN A 184 -10.43 12.98 -7.47
N ALA A 185 -9.58 12.13 -8.03
CA ALA A 185 -9.96 10.78 -8.42
C ALA A 185 -10.41 9.94 -7.21
N ILE A 186 -9.75 10.08 -6.06
CA ILE A 186 -10.13 9.40 -4.82
C ILE A 186 -11.49 9.88 -4.31
N ARG A 187 -11.73 11.20 -4.29
CA ARG A 187 -13.03 11.79 -3.93
C ARG A 187 -14.18 11.28 -4.81
N GLN A 188 -13.91 11.02 -6.09
CA GLN A 188 -14.89 10.47 -7.03
C GLN A 188 -15.05 8.95 -6.95
N THR A 189 -14.21 8.25 -6.19
CA THR A 189 -14.15 6.79 -6.15
C THR A 189 -14.25 6.26 -4.72
N TRP A 190 -13.20 5.60 -4.23
CA TRP A 190 -13.22 4.86 -2.97
C TRP A 190 -13.14 5.72 -1.71
N GLY A 191 -12.76 6.99 -1.84
CA GLY A 191 -12.76 7.97 -0.76
C GLY A 191 -14.05 8.78 -0.67
N ASN A 192 -15.06 8.45 -1.48
CA ASN A 192 -16.35 9.12 -1.43
C ASN A 192 -17.19 8.62 -0.24
N GLU A 193 -17.76 9.54 0.53
CA GLU A 193 -18.58 9.22 1.71
C GLU A 193 -19.80 8.33 1.37
N SER A 194 -20.32 8.42 0.14
CA SER A 194 -21.44 7.58 -0.32
C SER A 194 -21.13 6.08 -0.36
N VAL A 195 -19.85 5.68 -0.32
CA VAL A 195 -19.44 4.27 -0.25
C VAL A 195 -19.80 3.64 1.10
N ALA A 196 -19.99 4.46 2.13
CA ALA A 196 -20.31 4.05 3.49
C ALA A 196 -21.58 4.76 4.01
N MET A 197 -22.60 4.96 3.16
CA MET A 197 -23.85 5.64 3.57
C MET A 197 -24.40 5.10 4.90
N GLY A 198 -24.66 6.01 5.84
CA GLY A 198 -25.18 5.70 7.17
C GLY A 198 -24.13 5.29 8.20
N LEU A 199 -22.87 5.12 7.80
CA LEU A 199 -21.73 4.96 8.70
C LEU A 199 -20.92 6.25 8.68
N GLY A 200 -20.55 6.78 9.84
CA GLY A 200 -19.67 7.95 9.89
C GLY A 200 -18.35 7.65 9.17
N PHE A 201 -18.00 8.45 8.17
CA PHE A 201 -16.86 8.20 7.30
C PHE A 201 -16.17 9.53 7.00
N VAL A 202 -14.86 9.59 7.27
CA VAL A 202 -14.06 10.81 7.06
C VAL A 202 -12.87 10.49 6.17
N CYS A 203 -12.68 11.28 5.13
CA CYS A 203 -11.54 11.20 4.23
C CYS A 203 -10.65 12.43 4.46
N LEU A 204 -9.35 12.23 4.68
CA LEU A 204 -8.37 13.30 4.85
C LEU A 204 -7.10 13.05 4.04
N PHE A 205 -6.69 14.05 3.28
CA PHE A 205 -5.41 14.08 2.58
C PHE A 205 -4.34 14.72 3.46
N LEU A 206 -3.23 14.00 3.62
CA LEU A 206 -2.09 14.41 4.43
C LEU A 206 -1.02 15.04 3.55
N LEU A 207 -0.76 16.33 3.74
CA LEU A 207 0.23 17.09 2.98
C LEU A 207 1.32 17.69 3.88
N GLY A 208 2.52 17.83 3.33
CA GLY A 208 3.51 18.80 3.79
C GLY A 208 3.49 20.05 2.90
N THR A 209 4.51 20.89 3.01
CA THR A 209 4.75 22.01 2.10
C THR A 209 5.50 21.55 0.86
N GLY A 210 5.23 22.21 -0.27
CA GLY A 210 6.01 22.02 -1.49
C GLY A 210 7.44 22.56 -1.35
N LYS A 211 8.15 22.72 -2.48
CA LYS A 211 9.41 23.48 -2.47
C LYS A 211 9.12 24.92 -2.08
N SER A 212 10.00 25.53 -1.29
CA SER A 212 9.80 26.85 -0.66
C SER A 212 9.47 28.00 -1.63
N SER A 213 9.76 27.86 -2.92
CA SER A 213 9.45 28.85 -3.95
C SER A 213 8.07 28.71 -4.59
N ASP A 214 7.30 27.65 -4.28
CA ASP A 214 6.06 27.34 -5.00
C ASP A 214 4.81 27.92 -4.33
N THR A 215 4.72 29.26 -4.34
CA THR A 215 3.59 30.00 -3.77
C THR A 215 2.28 29.70 -4.50
N LEU A 216 2.33 29.51 -5.82
CA LEU A 216 1.16 29.19 -6.64
C LEU A 216 0.55 27.84 -6.28
N LEU A 217 1.38 26.82 -6.02
CA LEU A 217 0.89 25.53 -5.55
C LEU A 217 0.20 25.64 -4.20
N GLN A 218 0.78 26.39 -3.26
CA GLN A 218 0.16 26.60 -1.95
C GLN A 218 -1.20 27.29 -2.06
N SER A 219 -1.32 28.34 -2.88
CA SER A 219 -2.62 29.01 -3.11
C SER A 219 -3.68 28.07 -3.71
N ARG A 220 -3.28 27.14 -4.60
CA ARG A 220 -4.21 26.13 -5.15
C ARG A 220 -4.66 25.12 -4.10
N ILE A 221 -3.78 24.73 -3.18
CA ILE A 221 -4.11 23.81 -2.08
C ILE A 221 -5.07 24.47 -1.09
N GLU A 222 -4.85 25.75 -0.77
CA GLU A 222 -5.77 26.52 0.08
C GLU A 222 -7.15 26.63 -0.55
N GLU A 223 -7.22 26.92 -1.85
CA GLU A 223 -8.50 26.96 -2.57
C GLU A 223 -9.19 25.59 -2.60
N GLU A 224 -8.43 24.52 -2.86
CA GLU A 224 -8.96 23.16 -2.77
C GLU A 224 -9.49 22.85 -1.36
N SER A 225 -8.78 23.25 -0.32
CA SER A 225 -9.21 23.05 1.08
C SER A 225 -10.48 23.82 1.40
N ARG A 226 -10.65 25.05 0.88
CA ARG A 226 -11.87 25.84 1.05
C ARG A 226 -13.09 25.18 0.41
N VAL A 227 -12.90 24.38 -0.62
CA VAL A 227 -14.01 23.70 -1.33
C VAL A 227 -14.34 22.35 -0.69
N TYR A 228 -13.33 21.53 -0.39
CA TYR A 228 -13.54 20.14 0.00
C TYR A 228 -13.41 19.87 1.51
N HIS A 229 -12.74 20.76 2.26
CA HIS A 229 -12.54 20.63 3.71
C HIS A 229 -11.95 19.28 4.14
N ASP A 230 -11.06 18.71 3.33
CA ASP A 230 -10.51 17.36 3.51
C ASP A 230 -8.98 17.32 3.42
N ILE A 231 -8.31 18.45 3.64
CA ILE A 231 -6.85 18.56 3.61
C ILE A 231 -6.35 18.97 4.98
N ILE A 232 -5.41 18.19 5.53
CA ILE A 232 -4.59 18.63 6.65
C ILE A 232 -3.14 18.75 6.19
N GLN A 233 -2.51 19.86 6.58
CA GLN A 233 -1.19 20.24 6.12
C GLN A 233 -0.38 20.82 7.28
N GLN A 234 0.85 20.34 7.45
CA GLN A 234 1.83 20.93 8.38
C GLN A 234 3.02 21.53 7.63
N ASP A 235 3.70 22.45 8.30
CA ASP A 235 4.85 23.18 7.77
C ASP A 235 6.16 22.37 7.84
N TYR A 236 6.21 21.27 7.09
CA TYR A 236 7.43 20.49 6.82
C TYR A 236 7.55 20.21 5.32
N GLN A 237 8.78 20.18 4.80
CA GLN A 237 8.99 19.89 3.38
C GLN A 237 8.53 18.46 3.04
N ASP A 238 7.60 18.37 2.09
CA ASP A 238 7.01 17.10 1.66
C ASP A 238 7.99 16.33 0.78
N THR A 239 8.63 15.33 1.37
CA THR A 239 9.57 14.42 0.69
C THR A 239 9.33 13.00 1.14
N TYR A 240 9.80 12.03 0.35
CA TYR A 240 9.76 10.61 0.72
C TYR A 240 10.39 10.37 2.12
N TYR A 241 11.48 11.06 2.45
CA TYR A 241 12.18 10.91 3.72
C TYR A 241 11.41 11.46 4.94
N ASN A 242 10.39 12.28 4.69
CA ASN A 242 9.52 12.85 5.72
C ASN A 242 8.15 12.16 5.81
N LEU A 243 7.95 11.00 5.15
CA LEU A 243 6.71 10.22 5.25
C LEU A 243 6.37 9.85 6.69
N THR A 244 7.36 9.55 7.54
CA THR A 244 7.12 9.29 8.96
C THR A 244 6.49 10.48 9.67
N ILE A 245 6.95 11.71 9.39
CA ILE A 245 6.34 12.92 9.94
C ILE A 245 4.90 13.04 9.44
N LYS A 246 4.67 12.81 8.15
CA LYS A 246 3.33 12.85 7.54
C LYS A 246 2.36 11.86 8.18
N THR A 247 2.76 10.61 8.39
CA THR A 247 1.90 9.62 9.06
C THR A 247 1.63 10.01 10.51
N LEU A 248 2.66 10.41 11.27
CA LEU A 248 2.48 10.81 12.66
C LEU A 248 1.61 12.05 12.80
N MET A 249 1.68 12.99 11.85
CA MET A 249 0.75 14.13 11.76
C MET A 249 -0.70 13.64 11.67
N GLY A 250 -0.98 12.68 10.80
CA GLY A 250 -2.32 12.10 10.65
C GLY A 250 -2.79 11.36 11.90
N MET A 251 -1.94 10.54 12.50
CA MET A 251 -2.27 9.82 13.75
C MET A 251 -2.48 10.77 14.93
N ASN A 252 -1.64 11.79 15.08
CA ASN A 252 -1.81 12.83 16.10
C ASN A 252 -3.11 13.62 15.88
N TRP A 253 -3.43 13.94 14.63
CA TRP A 253 -4.67 14.63 14.30
C TRP A 253 -5.89 13.80 14.72
N VAL A 254 -5.90 12.49 14.41
CA VAL A 254 -6.99 11.60 14.87
C VAL A 254 -7.06 11.55 16.39
N ALA A 255 -5.94 11.37 17.08
CA ALA A 255 -5.89 11.34 18.54
C ALA A 255 -6.41 12.63 19.18
N THR A 256 -6.18 13.78 18.53
CA THR A 256 -6.55 15.10 19.05
C THR A 256 -8.01 15.46 18.74
N TYR A 257 -8.45 15.25 17.49
CA TYR A 257 -9.72 15.78 16.99
C TYR A 257 -10.82 14.71 16.81
N CYS A 258 -10.45 13.43 16.75
CA CYS A 258 -11.39 12.31 16.57
C CYS A 258 -11.07 11.12 17.50
N PRO A 259 -10.87 11.31 18.81
CA PRO A 259 -10.39 10.25 19.72
C PRO A 259 -11.33 9.05 19.85
N HIS A 260 -12.60 9.21 19.46
CA HIS A 260 -13.62 8.16 19.52
C HIS A 260 -13.86 7.43 18.19
N ALA A 261 -13.06 7.72 17.16
CA ALA A 261 -13.19 7.00 15.89
C ALA A 261 -13.03 5.49 16.08
N SER A 262 -13.83 4.67 15.40
CA SER A 262 -13.75 3.20 15.60
C SER A 262 -12.50 2.61 14.92
N TYR A 263 -12.24 3.02 13.69
CA TYR A 263 -11.11 2.53 12.89
C TYR A 263 -10.49 3.65 12.07
N VAL A 264 -9.22 3.46 11.73
CA VAL A 264 -8.44 4.33 10.87
C VAL A 264 -7.72 3.47 9.84
N MET A 265 -7.70 3.91 8.59
CA MET A 265 -6.85 3.34 7.55
C MET A 265 -5.86 4.40 7.09
N LYS A 266 -4.56 4.08 7.14
CA LYS A 266 -3.55 4.86 6.42
C LYS A 266 -3.31 4.21 5.07
N THR A 267 -3.22 5.02 4.02
CA THR A 267 -2.93 4.56 2.65
C THR A 267 -2.27 5.67 1.84
N ASP A 268 -1.80 5.35 0.63
CA ASP A 268 -1.19 6.31 -0.28
C ASP A 268 -2.17 6.71 -1.40
N SER A 269 -1.89 7.83 -2.08
CA SER A 269 -2.74 8.42 -3.13
C SER A 269 -2.77 7.64 -4.45
N ASP A 270 -1.87 6.69 -4.65
CA ASP A 270 -1.77 5.82 -5.84
C ASP A 270 -2.34 4.41 -5.58
N MET A 271 -3.21 4.29 -4.58
CA MET A 271 -3.85 3.05 -4.19
C MET A 271 -5.27 2.95 -4.75
N PHE A 272 -5.67 1.72 -5.07
CA PHE A 272 -7.08 1.33 -5.09
C PHE A 272 -7.45 0.76 -3.73
N VAL A 273 -8.57 1.22 -3.17
CA VAL A 273 -9.14 0.67 -1.93
C VAL A 273 -10.57 0.20 -2.17
N ASN A 274 -10.89 -1.06 -1.87
CA ASN A 274 -12.28 -1.51 -1.80
C ASN A 274 -12.84 -1.18 -0.41
N THR A 275 -13.22 0.08 -0.22
CA THR A 275 -13.70 0.61 1.07
C THR A 275 -14.92 -0.15 1.57
N GLU A 276 -15.84 -0.56 0.69
CA GLU A 276 -16.99 -1.35 1.08
C GLU A 276 -16.60 -2.73 1.59
N TYR A 277 -15.70 -3.45 0.90
CA TYR A 277 -15.21 -4.75 1.37
C TYR A 277 -14.46 -4.61 2.69
N LEU A 278 -13.63 -3.58 2.84
CA LEU A 278 -12.97 -3.24 4.09
C LEU A 278 -13.97 -3.12 5.24
N ILE A 279 -14.98 -2.27 5.08
CA ILE A 279 -16.00 -2.04 6.11
C ILE A 279 -16.79 -3.31 6.38
N GLN A 280 -17.43 -3.89 5.35
CA GLN A 280 -18.43 -4.94 5.52
C GLN A 280 -17.84 -6.33 5.82
N LYS A 281 -16.59 -6.60 5.40
CA LYS A 281 -15.99 -7.94 5.55
C LYS A 281 -14.89 -7.98 6.60
N LEU A 282 -14.10 -6.91 6.75
CA LEU A 282 -12.99 -6.88 7.69
C LEU A 282 -13.34 -6.17 9.00
N LEU A 283 -14.04 -5.04 8.96
CA LEU A 283 -14.31 -4.21 10.14
C LEU A 283 -15.63 -4.53 10.83
N LYS A 284 -16.64 -4.94 10.06
CA LYS A 284 -17.95 -5.45 10.52
C LYS A 284 -18.63 -4.49 11.51
N PRO A 285 -19.29 -3.41 11.03
CA PRO A 285 -19.95 -2.41 11.87
C PRO A 285 -20.98 -2.97 12.86
N GLU A 286 -21.53 -4.15 12.58
CA GLU A 286 -22.45 -4.88 13.43
C GLU A 286 -21.81 -5.47 14.70
N MET A 287 -20.47 -5.49 14.77
CA MET A 287 -19.70 -6.00 15.91
C MET A 287 -19.07 -4.83 16.69
N PRO A 288 -18.82 -5.00 18.01
CA PRO A 288 -18.05 -4.03 18.78
C PRO A 288 -16.67 -3.76 18.14
N PRO A 289 -16.24 -2.48 18.01
CA PRO A 289 -14.93 -2.15 17.49
C PRO A 289 -13.82 -2.83 18.31
N ARG A 290 -12.88 -3.47 17.61
CA ARG A 290 -11.69 -4.04 18.24
C ARG A 290 -10.84 -2.92 18.84
N GLN A 291 -10.11 -3.24 19.91
CA GLN A 291 -9.16 -2.35 20.57
C GLN A 291 -7.75 -2.89 20.39
N ARG A 292 -6.74 -2.00 20.43
CA ARG A 292 -5.33 -2.35 20.21
C ARG A 292 -5.10 -3.21 18.96
N TYR A 293 -5.89 -2.95 17.92
CA TYR A 293 -5.93 -3.74 16.70
C TYR A 293 -5.14 -3.06 15.59
N PHE A 294 -4.34 -3.82 14.86
CA PHE A 294 -3.57 -3.35 13.71
C PHE A 294 -3.44 -4.49 12.69
N THR A 295 -3.69 -4.22 11.40
CA THR A 295 -3.60 -5.22 10.32
C THR A 295 -3.18 -4.58 9.00
N GLY A 296 -2.66 -5.37 8.08
CA GLY A 296 -2.33 -4.96 6.72
C GLY A 296 -1.67 -6.11 5.96
N TYR A 297 -0.80 -5.80 5.01
CA TYR A 297 0.12 -6.81 4.47
C TYR A 297 1.35 -6.95 5.37
N LEU A 298 1.51 -8.10 6.04
CA LEU A 298 2.54 -8.28 7.06
C LEU A 298 3.90 -8.61 6.43
N MET A 299 4.88 -7.74 6.69
CA MET A 299 6.27 -7.88 6.30
C MET A 299 7.02 -8.58 7.44
N ARG A 300 7.45 -9.83 7.21
CA ARG A 300 8.12 -10.67 8.23
C ARG A 300 9.55 -10.97 7.84
N GLY A 301 10.48 -10.81 8.77
CA GLY A 301 11.88 -11.20 8.60
C GLY A 301 12.71 -10.31 7.67
N TYR A 302 12.20 -9.13 7.28
CA TYR A 302 12.95 -8.20 6.44
C TYR A 302 14.15 -7.62 7.19
N ALA A 303 15.29 -7.55 6.51
CA ALA A 303 16.50 -6.92 6.99
C ALA A 303 16.60 -5.47 6.48
N PRO A 304 17.24 -4.56 7.23
CA PRO A 304 17.53 -3.22 6.74
C PRO A 304 18.38 -3.27 5.46
N ASN A 305 17.99 -2.51 4.44
CA ASN A 305 18.77 -2.43 3.21
C ASN A 305 20.02 -1.58 3.48
N ARG A 306 21.22 -2.16 3.29
CA ARG A 306 22.50 -1.46 3.54
C ARG A 306 23.13 -0.88 2.28
N ASN A 307 22.46 -0.97 1.13
CA ASN A 307 22.92 -0.33 -0.10
C ASN A 307 22.57 1.17 -0.09
N LYS A 308 23.60 2.03 -0.07
CA LYS A 308 23.49 3.50 -0.02
C LYS A 308 22.74 4.10 -1.21
N ASP A 309 22.72 3.43 -2.35
CA ASP A 309 22.03 3.90 -3.56
C ASP A 309 20.53 3.55 -3.57
N SER A 310 20.06 2.79 -2.57
CA SER A 310 18.66 2.45 -2.45
C SER A 310 17.89 3.55 -1.73
N LYS A 311 16.71 3.91 -2.25
CA LYS A 311 15.74 4.74 -1.50
C LYS A 311 15.30 4.11 -0.16
N TRP A 312 15.57 2.81 0.04
CA TRP A 312 15.29 2.09 1.29
C TRP A 312 16.53 1.91 2.17
N TYR A 313 17.64 2.57 1.85
CA TYR A 313 18.87 2.50 2.61
C TYR A 313 18.62 2.83 4.08
N MET A 314 19.12 1.99 4.97
CA MET A 314 19.09 2.22 6.41
C MET A 314 20.52 2.10 6.94
N PRO A 315 21.12 3.18 7.47
CA PRO A 315 22.46 3.14 8.02
C PRO A 315 22.54 2.21 9.25
N PRO A 316 23.62 1.43 9.43
CA PRO A 316 23.85 0.64 10.63
C PRO A 316 23.89 1.48 11.92
N GLU A 317 24.37 2.72 11.84
CA GLU A 317 24.48 3.66 12.96
C GLU A 317 23.10 4.11 13.46
N VAL A 318 22.12 4.11 12.55
CA VAL A 318 20.75 4.53 12.80
C VAL A 318 19.89 3.37 13.29
N TYR A 319 20.06 2.20 12.66
CA TYR A 319 19.38 0.96 13.04
C TYR A 319 20.38 -0.19 13.03
N PRO A 320 21.00 -0.53 14.18
CA PRO A 320 22.06 -1.52 14.25
C PRO A 320 21.56 -2.97 14.16
N SER A 321 20.29 -3.21 14.51
CA SER A 321 19.73 -4.58 14.48
C SER A 321 19.70 -5.13 13.05
N GLU A 322 19.90 -6.44 12.92
CA GLU A 322 19.95 -7.12 11.62
C GLU A 322 18.57 -7.29 10.96
N ARG A 323 17.49 -7.19 11.75
CA ARG A 323 16.12 -7.41 11.28
C ARG A 323 15.18 -6.38 11.88
N TYR A 324 14.21 -5.97 11.08
CA TYR A 324 13.10 -5.19 11.56
C TYR A 324 12.11 -6.07 12.36
N PRO A 325 11.36 -5.48 13.32
CA PRO A 325 10.18 -6.14 13.87
C PRO A 325 9.15 -6.40 12.75
N ILE A 326 8.10 -7.17 13.04
CA ILE A 326 6.99 -7.33 12.08
C ILE A 326 6.33 -5.96 11.88
N PHE A 327 6.17 -5.56 10.63
CA PHE A 327 5.48 -4.33 10.25
C PHE A 327 4.49 -4.61 9.12
N CYS A 328 3.56 -3.69 8.87
CA CYS A 328 2.69 -3.76 7.70
C CYS A 328 3.23 -2.87 6.58
N SER A 329 3.12 -3.29 5.33
CA SER A 329 3.53 -2.48 4.16
C SER A 329 2.92 -1.07 4.20
N GLY A 330 3.74 -0.05 3.91
CA GLY A 330 3.31 1.37 3.86
C GLY A 330 2.21 1.67 2.86
N THR A 331 2.02 0.82 1.84
CA THR A 331 0.96 0.95 0.83
C THR A 331 -0.46 0.95 1.41
N GLY A 332 -0.65 0.40 2.62
CA GLY A 332 -1.94 0.50 3.29
C GLY A 332 -2.10 -0.46 4.47
N TYR A 333 -2.55 0.09 5.60
CA TYR A 333 -2.83 -0.66 6.82
C TYR A 333 -4.00 -0.04 7.60
N VAL A 334 -4.62 -0.85 8.45
CA VAL A 334 -5.83 -0.50 9.21
C VAL A 334 -5.60 -0.76 10.69
N PHE A 335 -6.07 0.15 11.53
CA PHE A 335 -5.94 0.07 12.98
C PHE A 335 -7.20 0.58 13.67
N SER A 336 -7.41 0.14 14.92
CA SER A 336 -8.47 0.70 15.77
C SER A 336 -8.15 2.13 16.19
N GLY A 337 -9.15 2.97 16.44
CA GLY A 337 -8.93 4.40 16.70
C GLY A 337 -7.99 4.69 17.88
N ASP A 338 -8.06 3.88 18.94
CA ASP A 338 -7.17 3.97 20.13
C ASP A 338 -5.68 3.84 19.77
N MET A 339 -5.37 3.13 18.68
CA MET A 339 -3.99 2.95 18.23
C MET A 339 -3.36 4.24 17.69
N ALA A 340 -4.15 5.23 17.25
CA ALA A 340 -3.62 6.51 16.77
C ALA A 340 -2.82 7.22 17.86
N GLU A 341 -3.41 7.35 19.06
CA GLU A 341 -2.77 7.96 20.22
C GLU A 341 -1.61 7.10 20.72
N LEU A 342 -1.82 5.78 20.87
CA LEU A 342 -0.79 4.88 21.38
C LEU A 342 0.49 4.91 20.53
N ILE A 343 0.34 4.86 19.19
CA ILE A 343 1.48 4.92 18.27
C ILE A 343 2.15 6.30 18.33
N TYR A 344 1.36 7.38 18.32
CA TYR A 344 1.92 8.73 18.40
C TYR A 344 2.73 8.93 19.69
N GLN A 345 2.19 8.56 20.85
CA GLN A 345 2.89 8.68 22.14
C GLN A 345 4.15 7.82 22.20
N ALA A 346 4.09 6.59 21.67
CA ALA A 346 5.28 5.73 21.57
C ALA A 346 6.38 6.39 20.71
N SER A 347 6.01 7.02 19.59
CA SER A 347 6.93 7.64 18.64
C SER A 347 7.79 8.74 19.26
N LEU A 348 7.25 9.52 20.21
CA LEU A 348 7.97 10.61 20.88
C LEU A 348 9.22 10.13 21.64
N SER A 349 9.28 8.84 21.96
CA SER A 349 10.39 8.22 22.69
C SER A 349 11.34 7.39 21.80
N ILE A 350 11.10 7.35 20.48
CA ILE A 350 11.85 6.54 19.53
C ILE A 350 12.54 7.47 18.52
N ARG A 351 13.84 7.27 18.29
CA ARG A 351 14.59 7.97 17.24
C ARG A 351 13.89 7.81 15.89
N ARG A 352 13.57 8.92 15.22
CA ARG A 352 12.82 8.90 13.95
C ARG A 352 13.61 8.17 12.86
N LEU A 353 12.92 7.32 12.13
CA LEU A 353 13.38 6.72 10.88
C LEU A 353 12.53 7.24 9.71
N HIS A 354 13.09 7.26 8.51
CA HIS A 354 12.39 7.75 7.31
C HIS A 354 11.50 6.71 6.64
N LEU A 355 11.78 5.42 6.87
CA LEU A 355 10.92 4.32 6.46
C LEU A 355 9.71 4.27 7.41
N GLU A 356 8.64 4.94 7.00
CA GLU A 356 7.43 5.15 7.78
C GLU A 356 6.79 3.86 8.29
N ASP A 357 6.67 2.86 7.42
CA ASP A 357 6.05 1.58 7.73
C ASP A 357 6.86 0.76 8.74
N VAL A 358 8.19 0.71 8.55
CA VAL A 358 9.13 0.14 9.51
C VAL A 358 9.05 0.88 10.84
N TYR A 359 9.00 2.23 10.82
CA TYR A 359 8.95 3.04 12.03
C TYR A 359 7.66 2.80 12.84
N VAL A 360 6.50 2.70 12.18
CA VAL A 360 5.25 2.30 12.81
C VAL A 360 5.37 0.89 13.41
N GLY A 361 5.98 -0.06 12.68
CA GLY A 361 6.26 -1.41 13.21
C GLY A 361 7.13 -1.41 14.48
N ILE A 362 8.12 -0.52 14.58
CA ILE A 362 8.92 -0.34 15.79
C ILE A 362 8.08 0.22 16.94
N CYS A 363 7.18 1.17 16.66
CA CYS A 363 6.24 1.68 17.66
C CYS A 363 5.34 0.56 18.20
N LEU A 364 4.80 -0.30 17.33
CA LEU A 364 4.00 -1.47 17.71
C LEU A 364 4.81 -2.45 18.59
N ALA A 365 6.06 -2.73 18.20
CA ALA A 365 6.95 -3.58 18.98
C ALA A 365 7.23 -3.00 20.38
N LYS A 366 7.46 -1.68 20.49
CA LYS A 366 7.62 -1.00 21.78
C LYS A 366 6.38 -1.13 22.66
N LEU A 367 5.19 -1.02 22.06
CA LEU A 367 3.89 -1.18 22.72
C LEU A 367 3.53 -2.64 23.03
N ARG A 368 4.35 -3.60 22.59
CA ARG A 368 4.09 -5.05 22.66
C ARG A 368 2.78 -5.44 21.99
N ILE A 369 2.51 -4.83 20.83
CA ILE A 369 1.34 -5.12 19.99
C ILE A 369 1.85 -5.82 18.73
N GLU A 370 1.37 -7.02 18.49
CA GLU A 370 1.67 -7.74 17.25
C GLU A 370 0.59 -7.42 16.20
N PRO A 371 0.97 -7.04 14.96
CA PRO A 371 0.01 -6.90 13.88
C PRO A 371 -0.74 -8.21 13.65
N ALA A 372 -2.08 -8.14 13.65
CA ALA A 372 -2.93 -9.27 13.37
C ALA A 372 -2.82 -9.64 11.88
N PRO A 373 -2.63 -10.92 11.54
CA PRO A 373 -2.71 -11.34 10.15
C PRO A 373 -4.14 -11.11 9.62
N PRO A 374 -4.31 -10.59 8.39
CA PRO A 374 -5.63 -10.49 7.80
C PRO A 374 -6.21 -11.91 7.62
N PRO A 375 -7.56 -12.06 7.57
CA PRO A 375 -8.19 -13.36 7.35
C PRO A 375 -7.73 -14.08 6.07
N ASN A 376 -7.21 -13.32 5.11
CA ASN A 376 -6.59 -13.81 3.90
C ASN A 376 -5.44 -12.85 3.49
N GLU A 377 -4.26 -13.41 3.21
CA GLU A 377 -3.05 -12.65 2.85
C GLU A 377 -3.20 -11.83 1.55
N PHE A 378 -4.13 -12.20 0.67
CA PHE A 378 -4.42 -11.50 -0.59
C PHE A 378 -5.38 -10.32 -0.44
N LEU A 379 -5.84 -9.99 0.77
CA LEU A 379 -6.69 -8.82 0.98
C LEU A 379 -5.90 -7.52 0.81
N PHE A 380 -4.70 -7.46 1.37
CA PHE A 380 -3.85 -6.28 1.29
C PHE A 380 -2.72 -6.54 0.30
N ASN A 381 -2.79 -5.99 -0.91
CA ASN A 381 -1.73 -6.18 -1.90
C ASN A 381 -0.90 -4.90 -2.01
N HIS A 382 0.38 -5.01 -1.68
CA HIS A 382 1.36 -3.92 -1.83
C HIS A 382 1.94 -3.83 -3.27
N TRP A 383 1.44 -4.68 -4.17
CA TRP A 383 1.76 -4.71 -5.59
C TRP A 383 0.52 -4.47 -6.45
N ARG A 384 0.73 -4.27 -7.75
CA ARG A 384 -0.34 -4.16 -8.75
C ARG A 384 -1.00 -5.53 -8.98
N VAL A 385 -2.26 -5.68 -8.58
CA VAL A 385 -3.07 -6.85 -8.95
C VAL A 385 -3.69 -6.62 -10.34
N SER A 386 -3.51 -7.56 -11.26
CA SER A 386 -4.12 -7.42 -12.60
C SER A 386 -5.64 -7.32 -12.53
N TYR A 387 -6.19 -6.32 -13.22
CA TYR A 387 -7.59 -5.96 -13.06
C TYR A 387 -8.54 -6.99 -13.65
N SER A 388 -9.53 -7.33 -12.83
CA SER A 388 -10.80 -7.93 -13.22
C SER A 388 -11.80 -7.61 -12.12
N SER A 389 -13.07 -7.40 -12.45
CA SER A 389 -14.09 -7.10 -11.45
C SER A 389 -14.13 -8.14 -10.33
N CYS A 390 -13.93 -9.42 -10.65
CA CYS A 390 -13.92 -10.50 -9.65
C CYS A 390 -12.79 -10.40 -8.63
N LYS A 391 -11.55 -10.13 -9.07
CA LYS A 391 -10.43 -9.98 -8.13
C LYS A 391 -10.64 -8.75 -7.26
N TYR A 392 -11.06 -7.64 -7.86
CA TYR A 392 -11.24 -6.36 -7.19
C TYR A 392 -12.43 -6.34 -6.24
N SER A 393 -13.42 -7.22 -6.44
CA SER A 393 -14.52 -7.43 -5.49
C SER A 393 -14.12 -8.28 -4.26
N HIS A 394 -12.91 -8.83 -4.20
CA HIS A 394 -12.45 -9.73 -3.12
C HIS A 394 -11.10 -9.34 -2.50
N LEU A 395 -10.54 -8.18 -2.86
CA LEU A 395 -9.37 -7.59 -2.21
C LEU A 395 -9.75 -6.29 -1.52
N ILE A 396 -8.91 -5.80 -0.62
CA ILE A 396 -9.00 -4.48 0.00
C ILE A 396 -8.09 -3.51 -0.74
N THR A 397 -6.81 -3.84 -0.96
CA THR A 397 -5.88 -2.92 -1.62
C THR A 397 -5.20 -3.51 -2.85
N SER A 398 -4.89 -2.63 -3.81
CA SER A 398 -3.92 -2.85 -4.89
C SER A 398 -3.20 -1.54 -5.19
N HIS A 399 -1.89 -1.63 -5.42
CA HIS A 399 -1.01 -0.46 -5.56
C HIS A 399 -0.77 -0.06 -7.02
N GLN A 400 -0.19 1.14 -7.24
CA GLN A 400 0.27 1.71 -8.52
C GLN A 400 -0.87 2.07 -9.49
N PHE A 401 -1.77 2.95 -9.05
CA PHE A 401 -2.86 3.48 -9.87
C PHE A 401 -2.63 4.91 -10.33
N GLN A 402 -2.85 5.14 -11.61
CA GLN A 402 -3.00 6.51 -12.14
C GLN A 402 -4.44 7.00 -11.94
N PRO A 403 -4.68 8.32 -11.77
CA PRO A 403 -6.01 8.87 -11.47
C PRO A 403 -7.12 8.42 -12.45
N ASN A 404 -6.85 8.51 -13.75
CA ASN A 404 -7.83 8.12 -14.78
C ASN A 404 -8.11 6.61 -14.79
N GLU A 405 -7.09 5.80 -14.50
CA GLU A 405 -7.22 4.34 -14.40
C GLU A 405 -8.05 3.96 -13.17
N LEU A 406 -7.83 4.64 -12.04
CA LEU A 406 -8.57 4.46 -10.81
C LEU A 406 -10.07 4.70 -11.03
N ILE A 407 -10.43 5.83 -11.62
CA ILE A 407 -11.82 6.18 -11.95
C ILE A 407 -12.44 5.12 -12.86
N LYS A 408 -11.74 4.75 -13.93
CA LYS A 408 -12.22 3.74 -14.89
C LYS A 408 -12.51 2.40 -14.21
N TYR A 409 -11.57 1.92 -13.39
CA TYR A 409 -11.66 0.59 -12.79
C TYR A 409 -12.67 0.55 -11.64
N TRP A 410 -12.79 1.65 -10.90
CA TRP A 410 -13.82 1.84 -9.89
C TRP A 410 -15.21 1.81 -10.53
N ASN A 411 -15.46 2.63 -11.55
CA ASN A 411 -16.77 2.68 -12.21
C ASN A 411 -17.15 1.34 -12.83
N HIS A 412 -16.20 0.64 -13.46
CA HIS A 412 -16.43 -0.69 -14.00
C HIS A 412 -16.67 -1.76 -12.91
N LEU A 413 -16.09 -1.62 -11.71
CA LEU A 413 -16.37 -2.50 -10.59
C LEU A 413 -17.78 -2.24 -10.05
N GLN A 414 -18.14 -0.97 -9.85
CA GLN A 414 -19.46 -0.57 -9.32
C GLN A 414 -20.59 -1.00 -10.26
N SER A 415 -20.43 -0.83 -11.57
CA SER A 415 -21.45 -1.26 -12.55
C SER A 415 -21.60 -2.79 -12.67
N ASN A 416 -20.55 -3.55 -12.37
CA ASN A 416 -20.54 -5.02 -12.48
C ASN A 416 -20.62 -5.74 -11.13
N LYS A 417 -20.91 -5.04 -10.03
CA LYS A 417 -20.78 -5.56 -8.67
C LYS A 417 -21.52 -6.87 -8.43
N HIS A 418 -22.72 -7.04 -8.99
CA HIS A 418 -23.52 -8.26 -8.84
C HIS A 418 -23.06 -9.42 -9.74
N ASN A 419 -22.29 -9.14 -10.78
CA ASN A 419 -21.86 -10.12 -11.80
C ASN A 419 -20.34 -10.25 -11.87
N ALA A 420 -19.60 -9.71 -10.90
CA ALA A 420 -18.16 -9.48 -10.96
C ALA A 420 -17.36 -10.75 -11.34
N CYS A 421 -17.82 -11.92 -10.90
CA CYS A 421 -17.16 -13.22 -11.12
C CYS A 421 -17.78 -14.12 -12.20
N ILE A 422 -18.89 -13.72 -12.83
CA ILE A 422 -19.61 -14.57 -13.81
C ILE A 422 -18.75 -14.83 -15.06
N ASN A 423 -17.98 -13.85 -15.52
CA ASN A 423 -17.15 -13.99 -16.71
C ASN A 423 -15.95 -14.93 -16.50
N MET A 424 -15.41 -15.01 -15.28
CA MET A 424 -14.33 -15.96 -14.97
C MET A 424 -14.81 -17.42 -14.98
N ALA A 425 -16.06 -17.68 -14.58
CA ALA A 425 -16.66 -19.01 -14.67
C ALA A 425 -16.82 -19.45 -16.13
N LYS A 426 -17.20 -18.53 -17.03
CA LYS A 426 -17.31 -18.77 -18.47
C LYS A 426 -15.95 -19.04 -19.12
N GLU A 427 -14.91 -18.29 -18.77
CA GLU A 427 -13.54 -18.53 -19.28
C GLU A 427 -12.97 -19.88 -18.80
N LYS A 428 -13.17 -20.24 -17.53
CA LYS A 428 -12.76 -21.55 -17.00
C LYS A 428 -13.53 -22.71 -17.67
N SER A 429 -14.82 -22.52 -17.92
CA SER A 429 -15.68 -23.50 -18.61
C SER A 429 -15.29 -23.65 -20.09
N GLY A 430 -14.99 -22.55 -20.78
CA GLY A 430 -14.49 -22.55 -22.16
C GLY A 430 -13.15 -23.28 -22.31
N ARG A 431 -12.20 -23.05 -21.38
CA ARG A 431 -10.91 -23.78 -21.35
C ARG A 431 -11.10 -25.28 -21.06
N HIS A 432 -12.04 -25.67 -20.19
CA HIS A 432 -12.35 -27.09 -19.95
C HIS A 432 -12.97 -27.75 -21.18
N ARG A 433 -13.84 -27.04 -21.91
CA ARG A 433 -14.43 -27.53 -23.16
C ARG A 433 -13.38 -27.74 -24.25
N HIS A 434 -12.46 -26.79 -24.43
CA HIS A 434 -11.36 -26.92 -25.41
C HIS A 434 -10.40 -28.08 -25.08
N ARG A 435 -10.18 -28.36 -23.80
CA ARG A 435 -9.32 -29.46 -23.35
C ARG A 435 -9.99 -30.83 -23.50
N LYS A 436 -11.32 -30.92 -23.37
CA LYS A 436 -12.11 -32.12 -23.69
C LYS A 436 -12.11 -32.44 -25.19
N PHE A 437 -12.20 -31.43 -26.05
CA PHE A 437 -12.21 -31.63 -27.52
C PHE A 437 -10.86 -32.10 -28.10
N HIS A 438 -9.75 -31.90 -27.40
CA HIS A 438 -8.41 -32.35 -27.84
C HIS A 438 -7.90 -33.60 -27.09
N GLY A 439 -8.73 -34.23 -26.25
CA GLY A 439 -8.33 -35.31 -25.34
C GLY A 439 -8.75 -36.73 -25.76
N GLU A 440 -9.53 -36.92 -26.82
CA GLU A 440 -9.98 -38.25 -27.25
C GLU A 440 -9.42 -38.58 -28.63
N ARG A 441 -8.33 -39.36 -28.66
CA ARG A 441 -8.03 -40.25 -29.79
C ARG A 441 -8.27 -41.67 -29.29
N PRO A 442 -9.23 -42.43 -29.87
CA PRO A 442 -9.41 -43.83 -29.52
C PRO A 442 -8.28 -44.69 -30.09
N PRO A 443 -8.06 -45.91 -29.51
CA PRO A 443 -6.87 -46.74 -29.70
C PRO A 443 -6.67 -47.29 -31.11
#